data_AF-A0A834DPK4-F1
#
_entry.id   AF-A0A834DPK4-F1
#
_cell.length_a   1.000
_cell.length_b   1.000
_cell.length_c   1.000
_cell.angle_alpha   90.00
_cell.angle_beta   90.00
_cell.angle_gamma   90.00
#
_symmetry.space_group_name_H-M   'P 1'
#
loop_
_entity.id
_entity.type
_entity.pdbx_description
1 polymer ?
#
loop_
_entity_poly.entity_id
_entity_poly.type
_entity_poly.pdbx_seq_one_letter_code
_entity_poly.pdbx_strand_id
1 'polypeptide(L)'
;MAAANKGSKPRVRSIRFAAGHDAEGSQSHVHFDEKLHDSVVMVTQESDSSFLVKVGFLKILHRYEITFTLPSVQRLSKDIREAPVPSLHLKLLSIVPAPEGYSIKCEYTAHKEGVLKEELLLACEGGTGACVRVVVQARVMGESARHASG
;
A
#
# COMPACT_ATOMS: atom_id res chain seq x y z
N MET A 1 -22.71 51.48 -19.97
CA MET A 1 -22.10 50.35 -20.71
C MET A 1 -20.62 50.25 -20.33
N ALA A 2 -20.07 49.04 -20.44
CA ALA A 2 -18.66 48.62 -20.30
C ALA A 2 -18.13 48.28 -18.88
N ALA A 3 -17.98 46.98 -18.67
CA ALA A 3 -17.15 46.33 -17.65
C ALA A 3 -15.72 46.14 -18.18
N ALA A 4 -14.71 46.03 -17.30
CA ALA A 4 -13.58 45.10 -17.49
C ALA A 4 -12.73 44.93 -16.21
N ASN A 5 -12.53 43.65 -15.90
CA ASN A 5 -11.73 43.00 -14.87
C ASN A 5 -10.21 43.15 -15.10
N LYS A 6 -9.40 43.15 -14.02
CA LYS A 6 -8.01 42.69 -14.09
C LYS A 6 -7.45 42.23 -12.73
N GLY A 7 -7.23 40.92 -12.61
CA GLY A 7 -5.97 40.40 -12.06
C GLY A 7 -6.01 39.79 -10.65
N SER A 8 -6.64 38.63 -10.50
CA SER A 8 -6.43 37.73 -9.37
C SER A 8 -5.04 37.06 -9.42
N LYS A 9 -4.18 37.31 -8.42
CA LYS A 9 -2.95 36.53 -8.16
C LYS A 9 -3.26 35.45 -7.11
N PRO A 10 -2.85 34.18 -7.30
CA PRO A 10 -3.12 33.12 -6.34
C PRO A 10 -2.23 33.30 -5.11
N ARG A 11 -2.85 33.40 -3.92
CA ARG A 11 -2.12 33.36 -2.65
C ARG A 11 -1.70 31.91 -2.42
N VAL A 12 -0.44 31.58 -2.74
CA VAL A 12 0.22 30.37 -2.25
C VAL A 12 0.15 30.39 -0.72
N ARG A 13 -0.63 29.47 -0.16
CA ARG A 13 -0.76 29.30 1.28
C ARG A 13 0.49 28.55 1.75
N SER A 14 1.54 29.32 2.07
CA SER A 14 2.72 28.83 2.76
C SER A 14 2.28 28.26 4.11
N ILE A 15 2.42 26.95 4.28
CA ILE A 15 2.22 26.27 5.56
C ILE A 15 3.51 26.50 6.36
N ARG A 16 3.46 27.37 7.37
CA ARG A 16 4.51 27.46 8.38
C ARG A 16 4.10 26.57 9.55
N PHE A 17 4.89 25.53 9.83
CA PHE A 17 4.80 24.81 11.08
C PHE A 17 5.42 25.69 12.17
N ALA A 18 4.62 26.04 13.18
CA ALA A 18 5.08 26.86 14.29
C ALA A 18 6.11 26.09 15.13
N ALA A 19 7.33 26.62 15.22
CA ALA A 19 8.28 26.23 16.25
C ALA A 19 7.88 26.99 17.54
N GLY A 20 7.04 26.35 18.36
CA GLY A 20 6.82 26.75 19.74
C GLY A 20 7.82 26.01 20.63
N HIS A 21 8.70 26.75 21.30
CA HIS A 21 9.67 26.24 22.25
C HIS A 21 9.04 26.06 23.65
N ASP A 22 9.43 24.96 24.28
CA ASP A 22 9.64 24.71 25.72
C ASP A 22 8.47 24.79 26.71
N ALA A 23 7.95 23.62 27.08
CA ALA A 23 7.81 23.20 28.47
C ALA A 23 7.59 21.68 28.55
N GLU A 24 8.40 21.02 29.38
CA GLU A 24 8.06 19.78 30.08
C GLU A 24 7.90 18.50 29.24
N GLY A 25 9.04 17.87 28.97
CA GLY A 25 9.33 16.60 29.65
C GLY A 25 8.35 15.43 29.49
N SER A 26 7.58 15.35 28.41
CA SER A 26 7.11 14.07 27.88
C SER A 26 7.71 13.93 26.51
N GLN A 27 8.98 13.49 26.49
CA GLN A 27 9.56 12.92 25.31
C GLN A 27 8.54 11.88 24.82
N SER A 28 7.86 12.18 23.72
CA SER A 28 7.12 11.18 22.94
C SER A 28 8.19 10.29 22.30
N HIS A 29 8.94 9.59 23.15
CA HIS A 29 9.74 8.45 22.79
C HIS A 29 8.73 7.37 22.52
N VAL A 30 8.27 7.37 21.28
CA VAL A 30 7.79 6.16 20.65
C VAL A 30 8.91 5.14 20.80
N HIS A 31 8.80 4.28 21.82
CA HIS A 31 9.58 3.07 21.89
C HIS A 31 9.10 2.23 20.71
N PHE A 32 9.78 2.39 19.58
CA PHE A 32 9.74 1.40 18.54
C PHE A 32 10.26 0.13 19.22
N ASP A 33 9.38 -0.81 19.49
CA ASP A 33 9.79 -2.17 19.81
C ASP A 33 10.80 -2.52 18.72
N GLU A 34 12.03 -2.89 19.07
CA GLU A 34 13.12 -3.21 18.12
C GLU A 34 12.77 -4.44 17.24
N LYS A 35 11.52 -4.91 17.35
CA LYS A 35 10.80 -5.83 16.51
C LYS A 35 9.70 -5.18 15.67
N LEU A 36 9.73 -3.88 15.41
CA LEU A 36 8.95 -3.31 14.33
C LEU A 36 9.61 -3.77 13.03
N HIS A 37 9.13 -4.91 12.54
CA HIS A 37 9.42 -5.43 11.22
C HIS A 37 9.24 -4.26 10.24
N ASP A 38 10.29 -3.96 9.48
CA ASP A 38 10.45 -2.92 8.44
C ASP A 38 9.44 -3.06 7.26
N SER A 39 8.25 -3.58 7.53
CA SER A 39 7.27 -4.06 6.57
C SER A 39 5.87 -4.04 7.22
N VAL A 40 5.43 -2.85 7.66
CA VAL A 40 4.02 -2.67 8.02
C VAL A 40 3.20 -2.88 6.76
N VAL A 41 2.41 -3.96 6.75
CA VAL A 41 1.42 -4.21 5.72
C VAL A 41 0.05 -3.92 6.33
N MET A 42 -0.60 -2.86 5.86
CA MET A 42 -1.93 -2.49 6.29
C MET A 42 -2.95 -3.01 5.29
N VAL A 43 -3.91 -3.81 5.76
CA VAL A 43 -5.03 -4.29 4.94
C VAL A 43 -6.26 -3.48 5.29
N THR A 44 -6.91 -2.91 4.28
CA THR A 44 -8.16 -2.13 4.41
C THR A 44 -9.19 -2.70 3.46
N GLN A 45 -10.39 -2.97 3.96
CA GLN A 45 -11.52 -3.33 3.12
C GLN A 45 -12.13 -2.06 2.52
N GLU A 46 -12.12 -1.95 1.20
CA GLU A 46 -12.71 -0.80 0.48
C GLU A 46 -14.17 -1.09 0.09
N SER A 47 -14.52 -2.36 -0.10
CA SER A 47 -15.90 -2.86 -0.34
C SER A 47 -15.99 -4.35 -0.04
N ASP A 48 -17.18 -4.95 -0.14
CA ASP A 48 -17.41 -6.40 0.05
C ASP A 48 -16.58 -7.31 -0.86
N SER A 49 -15.98 -6.74 -1.91
CA SER A 49 -15.20 -7.46 -2.90
C SER A 49 -13.84 -6.84 -3.22
N SER A 50 -13.38 -5.87 -2.45
CA SER A 50 -12.14 -5.15 -2.75
C SER A 50 -11.37 -4.81 -1.48
N PHE A 51 -10.08 -5.12 -1.51
CA PHE A 51 -9.13 -4.81 -0.45
C PHE A 51 -7.99 -3.94 -0.99
N LEU A 52 -7.55 -3.00 -0.17
CA LEU A 52 -6.32 -2.24 -0.37
C LEU A 52 -5.28 -2.72 0.64
N VAL A 53 -4.14 -3.15 0.13
CA VAL A 53 -2.99 -3.59 0.92
C VAL A 53 -1.90 -2.54 0.76
N LYS A 54 -1.66 -1.74 1.80
CA LYS A 54 -0.59 -0.75 1.81
C LYS A 54 0.67 -1.39 2.37
N VAL A 55 1.68 -1.44 1.53
CA VAL A 55 3.02 -1.88 1.87
C VAL A 55 3.86 -0.63 2.07
N GLY A 56 4.76 -0.66 3.05
CA GLY A 56 5.65 0.45 3.36
C GLY A 56 6.63 0.82 2.23
N PHE A 57 7.83 1.19 2.61
CA PHE A 57 8.84 1.66 1.67
C PHE A 57 9.62 0.48 1.08
N LEU A 58 9.54 0.31 -0.23
CA LEU A 58 10.29 -0.70 -0.97
C LEU A 58 11.47 -0.03 -1.69
N LYS A 59 12.58 -0.73 -1.86
CA LYS A 59 13.70 -0.29 -2.70
C LYS A 59 13.40 -0.63 -4.16
N ILE A 60 13.73 0.28 -5.07
CA ILE A 60 13.63 0.00 -6.51
C ILE A 60 14.55 -1.16 -6.93
N LEU A 61 14.19 -1.88 -7.99
CA LEU A 61 14.88 -3.05 -8.54
C LEU A 61 15.04 -4.25 -7.59
N HIS A 62 14.26 -4.26 -6.51
CA HIS A 62 14.17 -5.41 -5.60
C HIS A 62 12.91 -6.23 -5.83
N ARG A 63 13.03 -7.53 -5.52
CA ARG A 63 11.93 -8.48 -5.48
C ARG A 63 11.61 -8.82 -4.03
N TYR A 64 10.36 -8.63 -3.65
CA TYR A 64 9.88 -8.78 -2.29
C TYR A 64 8.91 -9.96 -2.22
N GLU A 65 8.97 -10.70 -1.11
CA GLU A 65 7.87 -11.56 -0.69
C GLU A 65 7.01 -10.78 0.30
N ILE A 66 5.72 -10.66 0.02
CA ILE A 66 4.76 -9.94 0.83
C ILE A 66 3.74 -10.95 1.35
N THR A 67 3.56 -10.98 2.67
CA THR A 67 2.55 -11.81 3.33
C THR A 67 1.57 -10.92 4.07
N PHE A 68 0.27 -11.14 3.87
CA PHE A 68 -0.79 -10.42 4.58
C PHE A 68 -2.02 -11.30 4.75
N THR A 69 -2.84 -10.98 5.74
CA THR A 69 -4.09 -11.68 6.01
C THR A 69 -5.27 -10.89 5.44
N LEU A 70 -6.05 -11.50 4.56
CA LEU A 70 -7.35 -10.98 4.18
C LEU A 70 -8.40 -11.48 5.16
N PRO A 71 -9.21 -10.59 5.75
CA PRO A 71 -10.28 -11.01 6.65
C PRO A 71 -11.31 -11.84 5.91
N SER A 72 -11.89 -12.83 6.59
CA SER A 72 -12.98 -13.63 6.03
C SER A 72 -14.19 -12.74 5.71
N VAL A 73 -14.46 -12.53 4.43
CA VAL A 73 -15.73 -11.96 3.95
C VAL A 73 -16.60 -13.07 3.41
N GLN A 74 -17.92 -12.87 3.38
CA GLN A 74 -18.91 -13.90 2.99
C GLN A 74 -18.59 -14.59 1.63
N ARG A 75 -17.83 -13.92 0.75
CA ARG A 75 -17.43 -14.44 -0.57
C ARG A 75 -16.13 -15.24 -0.58
N LEU A 76 -15.31 -15.20 0.47
CA LEU A 76 -14.07 -15.99 0.61
C LEU A 76 -14.37 -17.32 1.33
N SER A 77 -15.51 -17.96 1.09
CA SER A 77 -16.00 -19.03 1.98
C SER A 77 -15.54 -20.45 1.62
N LYS A 78 -15.06 -20.68 0.39
CA LYS A 78 -14.49 -21.96 -0.04
C LYS A 78 -13.62 -21.77 -1.28
N ASP A 79 -12.43 -22.35 -1.25
CA ASP A 79 -11.49 -22.48 -2.37
C ASP A 79 -11.19 -21.18 -3.15
N ILE A 80 -10.18 -20.45 -2.68
CA ILE A 80 -9.67 -19.26 -3.35
C ILE A 80 -8.53 -19.64 -4.28
N ARG A 81 -8.57 -19.14 -5.51
CA ARG A 81 -7.50 -19.32 -6.49
C ARG A 81 -7.15 -17.99 -7.16
N GLU A 82 -5.97 -17.89 -7.75
CA GLU A 82 -5.64 -16.76 -8.63
C GLU A 82 -6.56 -16.80 -9.86
N ALA A 83 -7.20 -15.68 -10.19
CA ALA A 83 -7.89 -15.53 -11.45
C ALA A 83 -6.86 -15.36 -12.59
N PRO A 84 -7.15 -15.79 -13.84
CA PRO A 84 -6.21 -15.73 -14.96
C PRO A 84 -6.04 -14.31 -15.52
N VAL A 85 -5.69 -13.35 -14.68
CA VAL A 85 -5.34 -11.99 -15.08
C VAL A 85 -3.85 -11.78 -14.87
N PRO A 86 -3.08 -11.43 -15.92
CA PRO A 86 -1.65 -11.24 -15.79
C PRO A 86 -1.35 -9.96 -15.02
N SER A 87 -0.83 -10.08 -13.80
CA SER A 87 -0.13 -9.00 -13.12
C SER A 87 1.37 -9.08 -13.45
N LEU A 88 1.92 -7.99 -13.99
CA LEU A 88 3.30 -7.97 -14.50
C LEU A 88 4.34 -7.95 -13.37
N HIS A 89 4.00 -7.33 -12.23
CA HIS A 89 4.93 -7.09 -11.14
C HIS A 89 4.45 -7.61 -9.80
N LEU A 90 3.31 -8.30 -9.76
CA LEU A 90 2.76 -8.96 -8.60
C LEU A 90 2.46 -10.41 -9.01
N LYS A 91 2.83 -11.39 -8.21
CA LYS A 91 2.57 -12.80 -8.51
C LYS A 91 2.09 -13.51 -7.26
N LEU A 92 0.97 -14.22 -7.32
CA LEU A 92 0.54 -15.04 -6.20
C LEU A 92 1.48 -16.23 -6.00
N LEU A 93 1.88 -16.48 -4.76
CA LEU A 93 2.72 -17.62 -4.39
C LEU A 93 1.91 -18.69 -3.65
N SER A 94 1.11 -18.28 -2.67
CA SER A 94 0.23 -19.20 -1.96
C SER A 94 -0.95 -18.49 -1.29
N ILE A 95 -1.99 -19.29 -1.04
CA ILE A 95 -3.14 -18.93 -0.22
C ILE A 95 -3.30 -20.02 0.82
N VAL A 96 -3.32 -19.65 2.09
CA VAL A 96 -3.46 -20.60 3.20
C VAL A 96 -4.61 -20.14 4.10
N PRO A 97 -5.59 -21.00 4.41
CA PRO A 97 -6.61 -20.68 5.41
C PRO A 97 -5.97 -20.32 6.76
N ALA A 98 -6.50 -19.29 7.42
CA ALA A 98 -6.05 -18.80 8.71
C ALA A 98 -7.27 -18.54 9.63
N PRO A 99 -7.10 -18.50 10.98
CA PRO A 99 -8.22 -18.26 11.90
C PRO A 99 -9.01 -16.97 11.62
N GLU A 100 -8.34 -15.93 11.10
CA GLU A 100 -8.93 -14.62 10.82
C GLU A 100 -9.37 -14.46 9.34
N GLY A 101 -9.17 -15.48 8.50
CA GLY A 101 -9.48 -15.44 7.07
C GLY A 101 -8.47 -16.22 6.24
N TYR A 102 -7.71 -15.54 5.37
CA TYR A 102 -6.73 -16.18 4.50
C TYR A 102 -5.41 -15.45 4.53
N SER A 103 -4.33 -16.20 4.77
CA SER A 103 -2.97 -15.73 4.59
C SER A 103 -2.62 -15.80 3.11
N ILE A 104 -2.34 -14.64 2.53
CA ILE A 104 -1.95 -14.49 1.14
C ILE A 104 -0.47 -14.18 1.11
N LYS A 105 0.26 -14.94 0.31
CA LYS A 105 1.66 -14.71 0.01
C LYS A 105 1.83 -14.40 -1.46
N CYS A 106 2.50 -13.31 -1.77
CA CYS A 106 2.78 -12.89 -3.13
C CYS A 106 4.22 -12.37 -3.29
N GLU A 107 4.71 -12.44 -4.52
CA GLU A 107 5.97 -11.84 -4.94
C GLU A 107 5.70 -10.50 -5.61
N TYR A 108 6.41 -9.45 -5.22
CA TYR A 108 6.28 -8.11 -5.78
C TYR A 108 7.62 -7.61 -6.32
N THR A 109 7.63 -7.12 -7.57
CA THR A 109 8.82 -6.55 -8.21
C THR A 109 8.73 -5.02 -8.24
N ALA A 110 9.54 -4.35 -7.44
CA ALA A 110 9.58 -2.89 -7.34
C ALA A 110 10.37 -2.26 -8.52
N HIS A 111 9.77 -2.24 -9.70
CA HIS A 111 10.46 -1.88 -10.94
C HIS A 111 10.57 -0.36 -11.21
N LYS A 112 9.79 0.47 -10.52
CA LYS A 112 9.71 1.92 -10.77
C LYS A 112 9.57 2.69 -9.46
N GLU A 113 10.26 3.82 -9.34
CA GLU A 113 10.13 4.72 -8.19
C GLU A 113 8.73 5.37 -8.14
N GLY A 114 8.22 5.61 -6.93
CA GLY A 114 6.98 6.35 -6.68
C GLY A 114 5.97 5.56 -5.84
N VAL A 115 4.71 5.97 -5.86
CA VAL A 115 3.62 5.14 -5.31
C VAL A 115 3.07 4.29 -6.44
N LEU A 116 3.28 2.98 -6.36
CA LEU A 116 2.80 2.01 -7.34
C LEU A 116 1.57 1.28 -6.80
N LYS A 117 0.72 0.81 -7.71
CA LYS A 117 -0.45 -0.01 -7.41
C LYS A 117 -0.48 -1.19 -8.36
N GLU A 118 -0.43 -2.40 -7.81
CA GLU A 118 -0.59 -3.64 -8.57
C GLU A 118 -1.86 -4.35 -8.10
N GLU A 119 -2.53 -5.02 -9.02
CA GLU A 119 -3.80 -5.70 -8.76
C GLU A 119 -3.63 -7.22 -8.82
N LEU A 120 -4.25 -7.92 -7.88
CA LEU A 120 -4.44 -9.36 -7.87
C LEU A 120 -5.95 -9.64 -7.78
N LEU A 121 -6.44 -10.51 -8.66
CA LEU A 121 -7.81 -10.99 -8.60
C LEU A 121 -7.83 -12.42 -8.07
N LEU A 122 -8.62 -12.62 -7.02
CA LEU A 122 -8.81 -13.91 -6.37
C LEU A 122 -10.20 -14.45 -6.75
N ALA A 123 -10.26 -15.56 -7.46
CA ALA A 123 -11.51 -16.25 -7.77
C ALA A 123 -11.99 -17.03 -6.55
N CYS A 124 -13.29 -16.92 -6.24
CA CYS A 124 -13.93 -17.65 -5.14
C CYS A 124 -15.02 -18.59 -5.69
N GLU A 125 -15.17 -19.78 -5.08
CA GLU A 125 -16.26 -20.69 -5.42
C GLU A 125 -17.56 -20.29 -4.70
N GLY A 126 -18.58 -19.84 -5.44
CA GLY A 126 -19.86 -19.41 -4.83
C GLY A 126 -20.87 -18.74 -5.76
N GLY A 127 -20.56 -18.60 -7.06
CA GLY A 127 -21.46 -18.03 -8.06
C GLY A 127 -20.67 -17.52 -9.27
N THR A 128 -21.32 -17.44 -10.43
CA THR A 128 -20.74 -16.91 -11.67
C THR A 128 -20.16 -15.52 -11.44
N GLY A 129 -18.83 -15.40 -11.43
CA GLY A 129 -18.12 -14.10 -11.41
C GLY A 129 -17.80 -13.51 -10.04
N ALA A 130 -17.86 -14.27 -8.94
CA ALA A 130 -17.44 -13.77 -7.63
C ALA A 130 -15.90 -13.74 -7.50
N CYS A 131 -15.27 -12.63 -7.88
CA CYS A 131 -13.86 -12.37 -7.61
C CYS A 131 -13.67 -11.37 -6.47
N VAL A 132 -12.61 -11.54 -5.68
CA VAL A 132 -12.15 -10.54 -4.73
C VAL A 132 -10.93 -9.85 -5.32
N ARG A 133 -11.01 -8.52 -5.40
CA ARG A 133 -9.91 -7.69 -5.87
C ARG A 133 -9.01 -7.29 -4.71
N VAL A 134 -7.71 -7.44 -4.91
CA VAL A 134 -6.69 -7.02 -3.95
C VAL A 134 -5.76 -6.06 -4.67
N VAL A 135 -5.67 -4.82 -4.17
CA VAL A 135 -4.75 -3.82 -4.71
C VAL A 135 -3.59 -3.65 -3.75
N VAL A 136 -2.39 -4.00 -4.17
CA VAL A 136 -1.16 -3.77 -3.42
C VAL A 136 -0.62 -2.40 -3.79
N GLN A 137 -0.68 -1.45 -2.84
CA GLN A 137 -0.09 -0.13 -2.97
C GLN A 137 1.24 -0.10 -2.23
N ALA A 138 2.34 0.15 -2.94
CA ALA A 138 3.68 0.24 -2.35
C ALA A 138 4.33 1.59 -2.67
N ARG A 139 5.11 2.12 -1.73
CA ARG A 139 5.96 3.30 -1.95
C ARG A 139 7.37 2.83 -2.29
N VAL A 140 7.73 2.87 -3.57
CA VAL A 140 9.07 2.52 -4.03
C VAL A 140 9.98 3.74 -3.95
N MET A 141 11.11 3.58 -3.27
CA MET A 141 12.19 4.55 -3.14
C MET A 141 13.24 4.31 -4.21
N GLY A 142 13.69 5.39 -4.86
CA GLY A 142 14.84 5.35 -5.74
C GLY A 142 16.12 5.00 -4.98
N GLU A 143 17.13 4.54 -5.70
CA GLU A 143 18.48 4.49 -5.16
C GLU A 143 18.91 5.93 -4.88
N SER A 144 19.11 6.29 -3.62
CA SER A 144 19.78 7.56 -3.30
C SER A 144 21.13 7.53 -3.98
N ALA A 145 21.27 8.32 -5.05
CA ALA A 145 22.53 8.52 -5.73
C ALA A 145 23.53 9.02 -4.68
N ARG A 146 24.35 8.11 -4.16
CA ARG A 146 25.53 8.49 -3.41
C ARG A 146 26.35 9.29 -4.39
N HIS A 147 26.40 10.61 -4.20
CA HIS A 147 27.37 11.43 -4.91
C HIS A 147 28.73 10.80 -4.68
N ALA A 148 29.25 10.14 -5.72
CA ALA A 148 30.67 9.87 -5.82
C ALA A 148 31.32 11.23 -6.06
N SER A 149 31.62 11.93 -4.97
CA SER A 149 32.65 12.96 -4.99
C SER A 149 33.97 12.24 -5.24
N GLY A 150 34.45 12.33 -6.47
CA GLY A 150 35.81 11.97 -6.86
C GLY A 150 36.83 12.98 -6.36
#